data_AF-A0A661UYM5-F1
#
_entry.id   AF-A0A661UYM5-F1
#
_cell.length_a   1.000
_cell.length_b   1.000
_cell.length_c   1.000
_cell.angle_alpha   90.00
_cell.angle_beta   90.00
_cell.angle_gamma   90.00
#
_symmetry.space_group_name_H-M   'P 1'
#
loop_
_entity.id
_entity.type
_entity.pdbx_description
1 polymer ?
#
loop_
_entity_poly.entity_id
_entity_poly.type
_entity_poly.pdbx_seq_one_letter_code
_entity_poly.pdbx_strand_id
1 'polypeptide(L)'
;MIRYFVIRILRLFSTITIAALLLQPALAQEYSADEEVATEAELTTARGTQSGYDDIPEFGGPEAVSSQLKNNDEEREFVYQFDSIQRGLAPYFDWKRSVNDDHGLSMGFSYYLLYQQASDSLANRDDDALGSIFRYQGNWTLFRRDNGNLGRIEWRVESRSNIGGFQAPGSLGGAVGVAALAPGFAYSDNFDLDLAIINWTQGFSDGTAGFAVGRLAFDVYLDAFPFQTFSKGFINRSFV
;
A
#
# COMPACT_ATOMS: atom_id res chain seq x y z
N MET A 1 -36.43 -13.48 15.76
CA MET A 1 -36.77 -12.34 14.86
C MET A 1 -36.23 -11.00 15.37
N ILE A 2 -36.28 -10.70 16.67
CA ILE A 2 -35.82 -9.42 17.25
C ILE A 2 -34.28 -9.23 17.20
N ARG A 3 -33.48 -10.29 17.34
CA ARG A 3 -32.00 -10.21 17.29
C ARG A 3 -31.43 -9.83 15.91
N TYR A 4 -32.07 -10.21 14.81
CA TYR A 4 -31.65 -9.86 13.45
C TYR A 4 -31.89 -8.38 13.13
N PHE A 5 -32.93 -7.78 13.71
CA PHE A 5 -33.32 -6.40 13.46
C PHE A 5 -32.39 -5.40 14.17
N VAL A 6 -31.94 -5.73 15.38
CA VAL A 6 -31.03 -4.89 16.17
C VAL A 6 -29.62 -4.83 15.55
N ILE A 7 -29.12 -5.95 15.00
CA ILE A 7 -27.81 -6.00 14.32
C ILE A 7 -27.83 -5.21 13.01
N ARG A 8 -28.93 -5.26 12.25
CA ARG A 8 -29.10 -4.45 11.02
C ARG A 8 -29.18 -2.95 11.30
N ILE A 9 -29.83 -2.54 12.39
CA ILE A 9 -29.92 -1.12 12.78
C ILE A 9 -28.54 -0.59 13.22
N LEU A 10 -27.76 -1.37 13.98
CA LEU A 10 -26.40 -0.96 14.36
C LEU A 10 -25.45 -0.87 13.16
N ARG A 11 -25.58 -1.75 12.15
CA ARG A 11 -24.83 -1.64 10.89
C ARG A 11 -25.25 -0.42 10.08
N LEU A 12 -26.55 -0.09 10.02
CA LEU A 12 -27.04 1.11 9.32
C LEU A 12 -26.51 2.42 9.92
N PHE A 13 -26.40 2.50 11.25
CA PHE A 13 -25.86 3.69 11.92
C PHE A 13 -24.36 3.88 11.70
N SER A 14 -23.56 2.80 11.63
CA SER A 14 -22.12 2.91 11.33
C SER A 14 -21.85 3.36 9.89
N THR A 15 -22.66 2.92 8.92
CA THR A 15 -22.50 3.32 7.50
C THR A 15 -22.90 4.79 7.28
N ILE A 16 -23.91 5.28 8.01
CA ILE A 16 -24.35 6.68 7.92
C ILE A 16 -23.32 7.63 8.53
N THR A 17 -22.61 7.27 9.60
CA THR A 17 -21.57 8.15 10.19
C THR A 17 -20.32 8.23 9.32
N ILE A 18 -19.93 7.15 8.62
CA ILE A 18 -18.79 7.16 7.69
C ILE A 18 -19.16 7.90 6.38
N ALA A 19 -20.39 7.73 5.87
CA ALA A 19 -20.85 8.47 4.70
C ALA A 19 -21.07 9.97 4.97
N ALA A 20 -21.50 10.35 6.18
CA ALA A 20 -21.67 11.75 6.57
C ALA A 20 -20.33 12.50 6.74
N LEU A 21 -19.21 11.79 6.96
CA LEU A 21 -17.88 12.41 6.95
C LEU A 21 -17.31 12.61 5.53
N LEU A 22 -17.90 11.96 4.51
CA LEU A 22 -17.45 12.00 3.12
C LEU A 22 -18.38 12.79 2.18
N LEU A 23 -19.64 13.06 2.58
CA LEU A 23 -20.58 13.91 1.84
C LEU A 23 -20.91 15.17 2.65
N GLN A 24 -20.11 16.22 2.48
CA GLN A 24 -20.53 17.63 2.32
C GLN A 24 -19.30 18.56 2.28
N PRO A 25 -19.17 19.52 1.34
CA PRO A 25 -20.10 19.90 0.28
C PRO A 25 -19.50 19.72 -1.14
N ALA A 26 -20.17 18.91 -1.96
CA ALA A 26 -20.30 19.23 -3.37
C ALA A 26 -21.21 20.46 -3.46
N LEU A 27 -20.65 21.66 -3.29
CA LEU A 27 -21.20 22.97 -3.71
C LEU A 27 -20.14 24.05 -3.43
N ALA A 28 -19.12 24.13 -4.28
CA ALA A 28 -18.48 25.39 -4.63
C ALA A 28 -17.48 25.20 -5.77
N GLN A 29 -17.46 26.20 -6.65
CA GLN A 29 -16.33 26.61 -7.48
C GLN A 29 -16.32 26.11 -8.94
N GLU A 30 -17.03 26.87 -9.79
CA GLU A 30 -16.52 27.19 -11.12
C GLU A 30 -15.12 27.80 -10.96
N TYR A 31 -14.10 27.16 -11.54
CA TYR A 31 -12.75 27.74 -11.67
C TYR A 31 -12.44 27.91 -13.15
N SER A 32 -12.15 29.15 -13.52
CA SER A 32 -11.77 29.59 -14.85
C SER A 32 -10.48 28.91 -15.31
N ALA A 33 -10.50 28.39 -16.54
CA ALA A 33 -9.34 27.83 -17.20
C ALA A 33 -8.33 28.92 -17.57
N ASP A 34 -7.14 28.85 -17.00
CA ASP A 34 -5.87 29.23 -17.62
C ASP A 34 -4.76 28.69 -16.71
N GLU A 35 -4.25 27.49 -17.01
CA GLU A 35 -3.00 27.01 -16.42
C GLU A 35 -2.19 26.24 -17.45
N GLU A 36 -0.94 26.66 -17.57
CA GLU A 36 0.11 26.19 -18.46
C GLU A 36 0.41 24.70 -18.17
N VAL A 37 0.32 23.85 -19.20
CA VAL A 37 0.44 22.40 -19.05
C VAL A 37 1.90 22.02 -18.76
N ALA A 38 2.25 21.91 -17.47
CA ALA A 38 3.47 21.26 -17.02
C ALA A 38 3.41 19.76 -17.35
N THR A 39 4.51 19.20 -17.84
CA THR A 39 4.56 17.77 -18.19
C THR A 39 4.57 16.90 -16.93
N GLU A 40 3.89 15.76 -16.99
CA GLU A 40 3.71 14.81 -15.86
C GLU A 40 5.05 14.39 -15.20
N ALA A 41 6.14 14.42 -15.97
CA ALA A 41 7.50 14.18 -15.50
C ALA A 41 8.05 15.30 -14.59
N GLU A 42 7.74 16.58 -14.85
CA GLU A 42 8.17 17.70 -14.00
C GLU A 42 7.42 17.71 -12.66
N LEU A 43 6.13 17.33 -12.67
CA LEU A 43 5.29 17.20 -11.46
C LEU A 43 5.80 16.09 -10.51
N THR A 44 6.40 15.02 -11.04
CA THR A 44 7.02 13.96 -10.24
C THR A 44 8.41 14.31 -9.71
N THR A 45 9.14 15.23 -10.36
CA THR A 45 10.55 15.52 -10.00
C THR A 45 10.68 16.59 -8.92
N ALA A 46 9.61 17.34 -8.61
CA ALA A 46 9.63 18.47 -7.67
C ALA A 46 9.07 18.17 -6.27
N ARG A 47 8.74 16.91 -5.96
CA ARG A 47 8.17 16.54 -4.65
C ARG A 47 9.27 16.06 -3.72
N GLY A 48 9.38 16.67 -2.53
CA GLY A 48 10.36 16.30 -1.51
C GLY A 48 10.11 14.90 -0.93
N THR A 49 10.97 14.48 -0.01
CA THR A 49 10.86 13.21 0.70
C THR A 49 10.71 13.44 2.20
N GLN A 50 9.78 12.74 2.83
CA GLN A 50 9.50 12.91 4.25
C GLN A 50 10.69 12.49 5.12
N SER A 51 11.32 11.36 4.79
CA SER A 51 12.42 10.76 5.56
C SER A 51 13.75 10.73 4.79
N GLY A 52 13.85 11.37 3.62
CA GLY A 52 15.08 11.35 2.81
C GLY A 52 15.31 10.06 2.04
N TYR A 53 14.25 9.34 1.63
CA TYR A 53 14.43 8.03 1.00
C TYR A 53 14.68 8.07 -0.52
N ASP A 54 14.82 9.23 -1.15
CA ASP A 54 14.99 9.37 -2.61
C ASP A 54 16.21 8.63 -3.17
N ASP A 55 17.28 8.51 -2.38
CA ASP A 55 18.56 7.93 -2.79
C ASP A 55 18.80 6.49 -2.28
N ILE A 56 17.80 5.88 -1.62
CA ILE A 56 17.97 4.51 -1.12
C ILE A 56 18.14 3.54 -2.30
N PRO A 57 19.08 2.58 -2.23
CA PRO A 57 19.31 1.69 -3.35
C PRO A 57 18.14 0.77 -3.66
N GLU A 58 17.84 0.61 -4.95
CA GLU A 58 16.77 -0.26 -5.47
C GLU A 58 17.36 -1.49 -6.19
N PHE A 59 16.61 -2.59 -6.23
CA PHE A 59 16.94 -3.84 -6.93
C PHE A 59 15.65 -4.66 -7.00
N GLY A 60 15.29 -5.13 -8.19
CA GLY A 60 13.96 -5.65 -8.46
C GLY A 60 13.07 -4.58 -9.10
N GLY A 61 11.80 -4.92 -9.25
CA GLY A 61 10.80 -4.08 -9.90
C GLY A 61 9.99 -3.21 -8.93
N PRO A 62 8.85 -2.65 -9.39
CA PRO A 62 8.07 -1.65 -8.65
C PRO A 62 7.55 -2.10 -7.28
N GLU A 63 7.49 -3.41 -7.01
CA GLU A 63 7.02 -3.99 -5.75
C GLU A 63 8.16 -4.42 -4.83
N ALA A 64 9.41 -4.13 -5.21
CA ALA A 64 10.56 -4.27 -4.34
C ALA A 64 10.39 -3.45 -3.05
N VAL A 65 11.07 -3.88 -1.99
CA VAL A 65 10.97 -3.22 -0.68
C VAL A 65 11.44 -1.78 -0.77
N SER A 66 12.62 -1.53 -1.34
CA SER A 66 13.12 -0.17 -1.54
C SER A 66 12.19 0.68 -2.41
N SER A 67 11.67 0.17 -3.52
CA SER A 67 10.76 0.94 -4.39
C SER A 67 9.46 1.34 -3.70
N GLN A 68 8.93 0.48 -2.83
CA GLN A 68 7.75 0.80 -2.02
C GLN A 68 8.09 1.77 -0.89
N LEU A 69 9.27 1.64 -0.26
CA LEU A 69 9.73 2.60 0.75
C LEU A 69 9.89 4.01 0.17
N LYS A 70 10.46 4.13 -1.03
CA LYS A 70 10.56 5.40 -1.77
C LYS A 70 9.18 5.99 -2.05
N ASN A 71 8.30 5.20 -2.65
CA ASN A 71 6.96 5.65 -3.00
C ASN A 71 6.15 6.12 -1.78
N ASN A 72 6.31 5.44 -0.64
CA ASN A 72 5.63 5.81 0.60
C ASN A 72 6.22 7.05 1.27
N ASP A 73 7.47 7.41 0.95
CA ASP A 73 8.18 8.56 1.52
C ASP A 73 8.02 9.84 0.69
N GLU A 74 7.47 9.73 -0.52
CA GLU A 74 7.15 10.88 -1.37
C GLU A 74 6.22 11.87 -0.65
N GLU A 75 6.60 13.14 -0.62
CA GLU A 75 5.69 14.21 -0.24
C GLU A 75 4.60 14.35 -1.30
N ARG A 76 3.34 14.34 -0.87
CA ARG A 76 2.20 14.44 -1.77
C ARG A 76 1.33 15.59 -1.35
N GLU A 77 0.89 16.37 -2.34
CA GLU A 77 -0.18 17.31 -2.13
C GLU A 77 -1.51 16.57 -2.08
N PHE A 78 -2.21 16.75 -0.97
CA PHE A 78 -3.56 16.24 -0.79
C PHE A 78 -4.57 17.40 -0.88
N VAL A 79 -5.77 17.11 -1.38
CA VAL A 79 -6.89 18.07 -1.37
C VAL A 79 -7.23 18.49 0.06
N TYR A 80 -7.05 17.56 1.01
CA TYR A 80 -7.16 17.81 2.44
C TYR A 80 -5.80 17.61 3.10
N GLN A 81 -5.14 18.72 3.43
CA GLN A 81 -3.91 18.71 4.22
C GLN A 81 -4.20 19.27 5.61
N PHE A 82 -3.76 18.53 6.63
CA PHE A 82 -3.85 18.94 8.01
C PHE A 82 -2.46 19.23 8.54
N ASP A 83 -2.04 20.50 8.46
CA ASP A 83 -0.70 20.95 8.88
C ASP A 83 -0.34 20.51 10.30
N SER A 84 -1.32 20.37 11.18
CA SER A 84 -1.12 19.92 12.56
C SER A 84 -0.71 18.44 12.63
N ILE A 85 -1.26 17.58 11.77
CA ILE A 85 -0.88 16.17 11.70
C ILE A 85 0.53 16.05 11.10
N GLN A 86 0.79 16.76 10.00
CA GLN A 86 2.11 16.77 9.36
C GLN A 86 3.20 17.24 10.33
N ARG A 87 3.00 18.38 11.01
CA ARG A 87 3.94 18.87 12.03
C ARG A 87 4.08 17.93 13.21
N GLY A 88 2.99 17.26 13.62
CA GLY A 88 3.02 16.27 14.70
C GLY A 88 3.83 15.02 14.36
N LEU A 89 3.91 14.66 13.07
CA LEU A 89 4.67 13.50 12.58
C LEU A 89 6.10 13.84 12.14
N ALA A 90 6.46 15.12 11.99
CA ALA A 90 7.81 15.53 11.58
C ALA A 90 8.93 14.88 12.42
N PRO A 91 8.86 14.81 13.77
CA PRO A 91 9.90 14.15 14.56
C PRO A 91 10.08 12.67 14.25
N TYR A 92 9.01 11.97 13.85
CA TYR A 92 9.08 10.57 13.44
C TYR A 92 9.82 10.41 12.12
N PHE A 93 9.56 11.27 11.15
CA PHE A 93 10.26 11.26 9.86
C PHE A 93 11.72 11.69 9.98
N ASP A 94 12.01 12.69 10.83
CA ASP A 94 13.38 13.11 11.13
C ASP A 94 14.20 11.99 11.80
N TRP A 95 13.58 11.24 12.72
CA TRP A 95 14.20 10.05 13.31
C TRP A 95 14.47 8.96 12.26
N LYS A 96 13.52 8.70 11.36
CA LYS A 96 13.74 7.75 10.25
C LYS A 96 14.89 8.18 9.35
N ARG A 97 15.01 9.49 9.07
CA ARG A 97 16.11 10.06 8.30
C ARG A 97 17.44 9.82 9.01
N SER A 98 17.54 10.15 10.31
CA SER A 98 18.79 9.94 11.06
C SER A 98 19.19 8.46 11.12
N VAL A 99 18.24 7.55 11.27
CA VAL A 99 18.52 6.09 11.25
C VAL A 99 19.04 5.64 9.89
N ASN A 100 18.52 6.20 8.79
CA ASN A 100 19.01 5.92 7.46
C ASN A 100 20.42 6.51 7.23
N ASP A 101 20.63 7.76 7.60
CA ASP A 101 21.90 8.47 7.42
C ASP A 101 23.03 7.83 8.23
N ASP A 102 22.76 7.48 9.49
CA ASP A 102 23.78 6.97 10.42
C ASP A 102 24.04 5.47 10.26
N HIS A 103 23.05 4.70 9.80
CA HIS A 103 23.10 3.22 9.81
C HIS A 103 22.73 2.54 8.50
N GLY A 104 22.36 3.30 7.47
CA GLY A 104 21.91 2.77 6.17
C GLY A 104 20.58 2.02 6.26
N LEU A 105 19.79 2.24 7.32
CA LEU A 105 18.55 1.53 7.60
C LEU A 105 17.32 2.37 7.26
N SER A 106 16.59 1.94 6.24
CA SER A 106 15.32 2.53 5.81
C SER A 106 14.16 1.60 6.17
N MET A 107 13.06 2.11 6.70
CA MET A 107 11.91 1.30 7.10
C MET A 107 10.59 2.02 6.93
N GLY A 108 9.50 1.27 6.89
CA GLY A 108 8.16 1.85 6.74
C GLY A 108 7.07 0.81 6.89
N PHE A 109 5.85 1.30 7.02
CA PHE A 109 4.66 0.45 7.01
C PHE A 109 3.64 0.98 6.02
N SER A 110 2.80 0.08 5.52
CA SER A 110 1.64 0.40 4.69
C SER A 110 0.42 -0.30 5.27
N TYR A 111 -0.69 0.42 5.33
CA TYR A 111 -1.96 -0.13 5.80
C TYR A 111 -3.03 0.14 4.76
N TYR A 112 -3.60 -0.93 4.21
CA TYR A 112 -4.66 -0.87 3.21
C TYR A 112 -5.96 -1.33 3.86
N LEU A 113 -7.03 -0.59 3.61
CA LEU A 113 -8.36 -0.90 4.10
C LEU A 113 -9.31 -0.94 2.91
N LEU A 114 -10.14 -1.99 2.82
CA LEU A 114 -11.10 -2.14 1.74
C LEU A 114 -12.46 -2.57 2.28
N TYR A 115 -13.46 -1.75 2.01
CA TYR A 115 -14.88 -2.07 2.18
C TYR A 115 -15.50 -2.31 0.81
N GLN A 116 -16.31 -3.36 0.68
CA GLN A 116 -17.08 -3.66 -0.53
C GLN A 116 -18.49 -4.05 -0.16
N GLN A 117 -19.45 -3.66 -1.03
CA GLN A 117 -20.85 -4.01 -0.92
C GLN A 117 -21.33 -4.48 -2.30
N ALA A 118 -21.92 -5.66 -2.36
CA ALA A 118 -22.64 -6.14 -3.52
C ALA A 118 -24.09 -5.64 -3.50
N SER A 119 -24.66 -5.40 -4.68
CA SER A 119 -26.08 -5.08 -4.82
C SER A 119 -26.99 -6.27 -4.52
N ASP A 120 -26.47 -7.49 -4.67
CA ASP A 120 -27.17 -8.75 -4.42
C ASP A 120 -26.18 -9.84 -4.03
N SER A 121 -26.63 -10.88 -3.32
CA SER A 121 -25.83 -12.03 -2.92
C SER A 121 -26.64 -13.31 -2.95
N LEU A 122 -25.96 -14.46 -2.98
CA LEU A 122 -26.62 -15.75 -2.87
C LEU A 122 -27.37 -15.86 -1.53
N ALA A 123 -28.45 -16.64 -1.51
CA ALA A 123 -29.23 -16.86 -0.31
C ALA A 123 -28.35 -17.33 0.87
N ASN A 124 -28.51 -16.69 2.04
CA ASN A 124 -27.72 -16.93 3.26
C ASN A 124 -26.23 -16.63 3.14
N ARG A 125 -25.83 -15.74 2.23
CA ARG A 125 -24.48 -15.17 2.17
C ARG A 125 -24.52 -13.69 2.51
N ASP A 126 -23.39 -13.18 2.96
CA ASP A 126 -23.21 -11.75 3.23
C ASP A 126 -22.91 -11.01 1.92
N ASP A 127 -23.51 -9.83 1.75
CA ASP A 127 -23.30 -8.94 0.62
C ASP A 127 -22.28 -7.84 0.91
N ASP A 128 -21.82 -7.72 2.16
CA ASP A 128 -20.81 -6.79 2.61
C ASP A 128 -19.46 -7.49 2.84
N ALA A 129 -18.36 -6.77 2.73
CA ALA A 129 -17.01 -7.26 3.03
C ALA A 129 -16.13 -6.12 3.55
N LEU A 130 -15.32 -6.40 4.57
CA LEU A 130 -14.36 -5.45 5.12
C LEU A 130 -13.10 -6.19 5.53
N GLY A 131 -11.96 -5.72 5.03
CA GLY A 131 -10.67 -6.28 5.41
C GLY A 131 -9.53 -5.28 5.28
N SER A 132 -8.38 -5.69 5.81
CA SER A 132 -7.14 -4.94 5.74
C SER A 132 -5.96 -5.78 5.32
N ILE A 133 -4.94 -5.08 4.82
CA ILE A 133 -3.60 -5.61 4.60
C ILE A 133 -2.64 -4.67 5.31
N PHE A 134 -1.79 -5.23 6.16
CA PHE A 134 -0.71 -4.51 6.82
C PHE A 134 0.62 -5.03 6.30
N ARG A 135 1.53 -4.11 5.97
CA ARG A 135 2.90 -4.41 5.58
C ARG A 135 3.85 -3.63 6.47
N TYR A 136 4.83 -4.31 7.05
CA TYR A 136 6.03 -3.68 7.60
C TYR A 136 7.22 -4.12 6.75
N GLN A 137 8.03 -3.17 6.32
CA GLN A 137 9.11 -3.44 5.39
C GLN A 137 10.34 -2.60 5.70
N GLY A 138 11.51 -3.11 5.34
CA GLY A 138 12.77 -2.42 5.56
C GLY A 138 13.88 -2.86 4.64
N ASN A 139 14.80 -1.95 4.46
CA ASN A 139 16.02 -2.07 3.67
C ASN A 139 17.18 -1.68 4.58
N TRP A 140 18.19 -2.54 4.70
CA TRP A 140 19.40 -2.23 5.44
C TRP A 140 20.62 -2.37 4.55
N THR A 141 21.19 -1.22 4.18
CA THR A 141 22.47 -1.12 3.48
C THR A 141 23.61 -1.41 4.47
N LEU A 142 24.17 -2.61 4.42
CA LEU A 142 25.26 -3.00 5.32
C LEU A 142 26.60 -2.41 4.91
N PHE A 143 26.84 -2.27 3.60
CA PHE A 143 28.02 -1.61 3.10
C PHE A 143 27.77 -1.05 1.70
N ARG A 144 28.41 0.09 1.43
CA ARG A 144 28.57 0.70 0.12
C ARG A 144 30.05 1.02 -0.04
N ARG A 145 30.66 0.59 -1.14
CA ARG A 145 32.06 0.86 -1.46
C ARG A 145 32.14 1.78 -2.67
N ASP A 146 33.20 2.58 -2.73
CA ASP A 146 33.46 3.54 -3.83
C ASP A 146 33.60 2.89 -5.20
N ASN A 147 33.84 1.57 -5.25
CA ASN A 147 33.89 0.79 -6.48
C ASN A 147 32.51 0.28 -6.96
N GLY A 148 31.43 0.84 -6.42
CA GLY A 148 30.05 0.50 -6.77
C GLY A 148 29.54 -0.81 -6.18
N ASN A 149 30.30 -1.46 -5.29
CA ASN A 149 29.84 -2.66 -4.61
C ASN A 149 28.94 -2.29 -3.43
N LEU A 150 27.74 -2.87 -3.41
CA LEU A 150 26.70 -2.58 -2.44
C LEU A 150 26.08 -3.88 -1.93
N GLY A 151 26.03 -4.06 -0.62
CA GLY A 151 25.40 -5.21 0.01
C GLY A 151 24.30 -4.79 0.96
N ARG A 152 23.14 -5.42 0.88
CA ARG A 152 21.99 -5.08 1.71
C ARG A 152 21.07 -6.25 2.03
N ILE A 153 20.30 -6.07 3.10
CA ILE A 153 19.21 -6.97 3.49
C ILE A 153 17.89 -6.26 3.28
N GLU A 154 16.94 -6.91 2.62
CA GLU A 154 15.58 -6.41 2.44
C GLU A 154 14.57 -7.38 3.07
N TRP A 155 13.53 -6.84 3.72
CA TRP A 155 12.46 -7.64 4.30
C TRP A 155 11.08 -7.02 4.14
N ARG A 156 10.07 -7.89 4.12
CA ARG A 156 8.65 -7.54 4.19
C ARG A 156 7.93 -8.55 5.06
N VAL A 157 7.29 -8.06 6.11
CA VAL A 157 6.33 -8.79 6.93
C VAL A 157 4.94 -8.30 6.54
N GLU A 158 4.03 -9.21 6.24
CA GLU A 158 2.68 -8.90 5.79
C GLU A 158 1.65 -9.65 6.63
N SER A 159 0.52 -9.01 6.91
CA SER A 159 -0.66 -9.67 7.49
C SER A 159 -1.92 -9.23 6.77
N ARG A 160 -2.91 -10.11 6.66
CA ARG A 160 -4.20 -9.81 6.03
C ARG A 160 -5.31 -10.27 6.97
N SER A 161 -6.39 -9.51 7.03
CA SER A 161 -7.47 -9.83 7.95
C SER A 161 -8.81 -9.34 7.42
N ASN A 162 -9.88 -10.04 7.76
CA ASN A 162 -11.21 -9.44 7.83
C ASN A 162 -11.33 -8.59 9.11
N ILE A 163 -12.28 -7.65 9.15
CA ILE A 163 -12.49 -6.77 10.29
C ILE A 163 -13.93 -6.88 10.75
N GLY A 164 -14.19 -6.80 12.06
CA GLY A 164 -15.54 -6.54 12.59
C GLY A 164 -16.60 -7.62 12.32
N GLY A 165 -16.18 -8.86 12.04
CA GLY A 165 -17.09 -9.96 11.71
C GLY A 165 -17.65 -9.93 10.29
N PHE A 166 -17.14 -9.04 9.43
CA PHE A 166 -17.38 -9.10 7.99
C PHE A 166 -16.59 -10.25 7.36
N GLN A 167 -16.97 -10.71 6.18
CA GLN A 167 -16.12 -11.56 5.35
C GLN A 167 -14.95 -10.77 4.74
N ALA A 168 -13.87 -11.46 4.39
CA ALA A 168 -12.77 -10.85 3.64
C ALA A 168 -13.22 -10.43 2.23
N PRO A 169 -12.78 -9.27 1.70
CA PRO A 169 -13.09 -8.84 0.34
C PRO A 169 -12.75 -9.87 -0.75
N GLY A 170 -11.71 -10.69 -0.57
CA GLY A 170 -11.40 -11.80 -1.49
C GLY A 170 -12.47 -12.89 -1.55
N SER A 171 -13.31 -13.01 -0.51
CA SER A 171 -14.38 -14.02 -0.42
C SER A 171 -15.70 -13.55 -1.04
N LEU A 172 -15.85 -12.25 -1.34
CA LEU A 172 -17.10 -11.66 -1.83
C LEU A 172 -17.54 -12.26 -3.18
N GLY A 173 -16.61 -12.61 -4.07
CA GLY A 173 -16.92 -13.26 -5.35
C GLY A 173 -17.72 -14.56 -5.18
N GLY A 174 -17.36 -15.37 -4.18
CA GLY A 174 -18.10 -16.58 -3.83
C GLY A 174 -19.48 -16.29 -3.24
N ALA A 175 -19.63 -15.19 -2.51
CA ALA A 175 -20.91 -14.79 -1.92
C ALA A 175 -21.93 -14.32 -2.97
N VAL A 176 -21.48 -13.69 -4.05
CA VAL A 176 -22.33 -13.22 -5.17
C VAL A 176 -22.51 -14.26 -6.28
N GLY A 177 -21.94 -15.46 -6.11
CA GLY A 177 -22.05 -16.55 -7.09
C GLY A 177 -21.19 -16.36 -8.34
N VAL A 178 -20.17 -15.49 -8.29
CA VAL A 178 -19.27 -15.24 -9.41
C VAL A 178 -17.87 -15.74 -9.10
N ALA A 179 -17.51 -16.90 -9.66
CA ALA A 179 -16.21 -17.53 -9.44
C ALA A 179 -15.05 -16.76 -10.12
N ALA A 180 -15.33 -15.98 -11.16
CA ALA A 180 -14.31 -15.32 -11.99
C ALA A 180 -13.93 -13.90 -11.55
N LEU A 181 -14.76 -13.27 -10.71
CA LEU A 181 -14.52 -11.93 -10.17
C LEU A 181 -14.00 -12.12 -8.74
N ALA A 182 -12.72 -11.90 -8.53
CA ALA A 182 -12.14 -11.81 -7.19
C ALA A 182 -11.94 -10.31 -6.89
N PRO A 183 -13.01 -9.59 -6.46
CA PRO A 183 -13.04 -8.13 -6.42
C PRO A 183 -12.11 -7.53 -5.36
N GLY A 184 -11.54 -8.36 -4.49
CA GLY A 184 -10.58 -8.01 -3.45
C GLY A 184 -9.53 -9.11 -3.27
N PHE A 185 -8.99 -9.67 -4.35
CA PHE A 185 -8.22 -10.94 -4.33
C PHE A 185 -7.05 -10.96 -3.33
N ALA A 186 -6.45 -9.80 -3.07
CA ALA A 186 -5.35 -9.70 -2.12
C ALA A 186 -5.81 -9.71 -0.65
N TYR A 187 -7.09 -9.45 -0.37
CA TYR A 187 -7.62 -9.43 0.99
C TYR A 187 -8.17 -10.81 1.35
N SER A 188 -7.48 -11.48 2.28
CA SER A 188 -7.84 -12.83 2.73
C SER A 188 -7.86 -12.88 4.25
N ASP A 189 -8.77 -13.69 4.80
CA ASP A 189 -8.85 -14.09 6.20
C ASP A 189 -8.10 -15.40 6.48
N ASN A 190 -7.44 -15.98 5.48
CA ASN A 190 -6.58 -17.17 5.61
C ASN A 190 -5.11 -16.81 5.35
N PHE A 191 -4.65 -15.72 5.95
CA PHE A 191 -3.29 -15.22 5.84
C PHE A 191 -2.97 -14.40 7.09
N ASP A 192 -2.44 -15.05 8.12
CA ASP A 192 -2.18 -14.41 9.41
C ASP A 192 -1.01 -13.43 9.33
N LEU A 193 0.22 -13.91 9.56
CA LEU A 193 1.44 -13.13 9.51
C LEU A 193 2.48 -13.91 8.70
N ASP A 194 2.96 -13.32 7.63
CA ASP A 194 3.95 -13.93 6.73
C ASP A 194 5.20 -13.06 6.61
N LEU A 195 6.36 -13.69 6.68
CA LEU A 195 7.60 -13.08 6.23
C LEU A 195 7.67 -13.20 4.72
N ALA A 196 6.92 -12.35 4.02
CA ALA A 196 6.74 -12.39 2.57
C ALA A 196 8.07 -12.27 1.81
N ILE A 197 8.97 -11.43 2.30
CA ILE A 197 10.29 -11.21 1.70
C ILE A 197 11.32 -11.20 2.82
N ILE A 198 12.42 -11.94 2.63
CA ILE A 198 13.68 -11.72 3.34
C ILE A 198 14.83 -12.15 2.44
N ASN A 199 15.69 -11.22 2.04
CA ASN A 199 16.78 -11.54 1.14
C ASN A 199 18.01 -10.66 1.35
N TRP A 200 19.13 -11.20 0.88
CA TRP A 200 20.33 -10.46 0.61
C TRP A 200 20.33 -10.04 -0.86
N THR A 201 20.62 -8.78 -1.14
CA THR A 201 20.97 -8.35 -2.50
C THR A 201 22.39 -7.79 -2.54
N GLN A 202 23.09 -8.14 -3.61
CA GLN A 202 24.46 -7.75 -3.89
C GLN A 202 24.50 -7.06 -5.25
N GLY A 203 24.85 -5.78 -5.26
CA GLY A 203 25.20 -5.04 -6.46
C GLY A 203 26.72 -4.97 -6.65
N PHE A 204 27.15 -4.94 -7.91
CA PHE A 204 28.54 -4.79 -8.33
C PHE A 204 28.64 -3.75 -9.45
N SER A 205 29.77 -3.04 -9.50
CA SER A 205 30.10 -2.11 -10.59
C SER A 205 28.96 -1.14 -10.90
N ASP A 206 28.53 -0.41 -9.87
CA ASP A 206 27.47 0.61 -9.93
C ASP A 206 26.15 0.07 -10.48
N GLY A 207 25.79 -1.16 -10.09
CA GLY A 207 24.53 -1.81 -10.47
C GLY A 207 24.55 -2.52 -11.82
N THR A 208 25.71 -2.60 -12.50
CA THR A 208 25.84 -3.32 -13.78
C THR A 208 25.57 -4.82 -13.64
N ALA A 209 25.91 -5.40 -12.49
CA ALA A 209 25.62 -6.78 -12.17
C ALA A 209 25.14 -6.90 -10.73
N GLY A 210 24.34 -7.91 -10.45
CA GLY A 210 23.96 -8.24 -9.10
C GLY A 210 23.14 -9.49 -8.97
N PHE A 211 22.93 -9.92 -7.75
CA PHE A 211 22.08 -11.06 -7.43
C PHE A 211 21.27 -10.80 -6.17
N ALA A 212 20.15 -11.51 -6.06
CA ALA A 212 19.35 -11.61 -4.86
C ALA A 212 19.29 -13.07 -4.40
N VAL A 213 19.40 -13.31 -3.10
CA VAL A 213 19.29 -14.66 -2.51
C VAL A 213 18.52 -14.60 -1.20
N GLY A 214 17.56 -15.51 -1.05
CA GLY A 214 16.71 -15.60 0.14
C GLY A 214 15.30 -16.03 -0.21
N ARG A 215 14.34 -15.60 0.61
CA ARG A 215 12.91 -15.68 0.30
C ARG A 215 12.55 -14.49 -0.58
N LEU A 216 12.35 -14.78 -1.86
CA LEU A 216 12.04 -13.81 -2.91
C LEU A 216 10.55 -13.90 -3.26
N ALA A 217 9.96 -12.78 -3.64
CA ALA A 217 8.62 -12.71 -4.20
C ALA A 217 8.72 -12.60 -5.73
N PHE A 218 7.88 -13.34 -6.45
CA PHE A 218 7.94 -13.42 -7.91
C PHE A 218 7.73 -12.04 -8.54
N ASP A 219 6.65 -11.36 -8.16
CA ASP A 219 6.25 -10.01 -8.57
C ASP A 219 7.28 -8.90 -8.30
N VAL A 220 8.33 -9.22 -7.52
CA VAL A 220 9.45 -8.32 -7.25
C VAL A 220 10.62 -8.54 -8.20
N TYR A 221 11.00 -9.80 -8.47
CA TYR A 221 12.27 -10.12 -9.15
C TYR A 221 12.09 -10.73 -10.54
N LEU A 222 10.91 -11.26 -10.87
CA LEU A 222 10.63 -11.93 -12.13
C LEU A 222 9.24 -11.51 -12.63
N ASP A 223 9.18 -10.99 -13.86
CA ASP A 223 7.93 -10.47 -14.45
C ASP A 223 7.28 -9.34 -13.63
N ALA A 224 8.12 -8.46 -13.08
CA ALA A 224 7.63 -7.34 -12.28
C ALA A 224 6.87 -6.34 -13.15
N PHE A 225 5.53 -6.37 -13.06
CA PHE A 225 4.65 -5.48 -13.80
C PHE A 225 3.85 -4.58 -12.84
N PRO A 226 3.86 -3.23 -13.01
CA PRO A 226 3.22 -2.30 -12.08
C PRO A 226 1.73 -2.58 -11.80
N PHE A 227 0.98 -3.09 -12.78
CA PHE A 227 -0.45 -3.32 -12.60
C PHE A 227 -0.78 -4.72 -12.06
N GLN A 228 0.24 -5.56 -11.82
CA GLN A 228 0.05 -6.92 -11.31
C GLN A 228 -0.34 -6.97 -9.83
N THR A 229 -0.22 -5.87 -9.11
CA THR A 229 -0.38 -5.83 -7.66
C THR A 229 -1.57 -4.98 -7.23
N PHE A 230 -2.17 -5.37 -6.11
CA PHE A 230 -3.31 -4.64 -5.56
C PHE A 230 -2.94 -3.22 -5.06
N SER A 231 -1.66 -2.97 -4.79
CA SER A 231 -1.14 -1.69 -4.31
C SER A 231 -0.94 -0.66 -5.42
N LYS A 232 -0.83 -1.09 -6.68
CA LYS A 232 -0.51 -0.22 -7.82
C LYS A 232 -1.45 -0.37 -9.03
N GLY A 233 -2.22 -1.46 -9.11
CA GLY A 233 -3.14 -1.75 -10.19
C GLY A 233 -4.57 -1.97 -9.72
N PHE A 234 -5.26 -2.92 -10.36
CA PHE A 234 -6.65 -3.21 -10.07
C PHE A 234 -6.78 -4.14 -8.87
N ILE A 235 -7.73 -3.81 -7.98
CA ILE A 235 -8.08 -4.64 -6.82
C ILE A 235 -8.81 -5.93 -7.26
N ASN A 236 -9.44 -5.91 -8.44
CA ASN A 236 -10.08 -7.08 -9.03
C ASN A 236 -9.08 -7.87 -9.88
N ARG A 237 -8.90 -9.16 -9.56
CA ARG A 237 -7.97 -10.06 -10.25
C ARG A 237 -8.23 -10.20 -11.75
N SER A 238 -9.44 -9.93 -12.25
CA SER A 238 -9.74 -10.10 -13.67
C SER A 238 -8.99 -9.14 -14.60
N PHE A 239 -8.35 -8.10 -14.06
CA PHE A 239 -7.58 -7.10 -14.82
C PHE A 239 -6.06 -7.30 -14.68
N VAL A 240 -5.64 -8.47 -14.23
CA VAL A 240 -4.30 -8.75 -13.70
C VAL A 240 -3.79 -10.12 -14.15
#